data_AF-A0A2S4L5X3-F1
#
_entry.id   AF-A0A2S4L5X3-F1
#
_cell.length_a   1.000
_cell.length_b   1.000
_cell.length_c   1.000
_cell.angle_alpha   90.00
_cell.angle_beta   90.00
_cell.angle_gamma   90.00
#
_symmetry.space_group_name_H-M   'P 1'
#
loop_
_entity.id
_entity.type
_entity.pdbx_description
1 polymer ?
#
loop_
_entity_poly.entity_id
_entity_poly.type
_entity_poly.pdbx_seq_one_letter_code
_entity_poly.pdbx_strand_id
1 'polypeptide(L)'
;MPPKQASGGAGGRPKGSKNKRPSAAAAEPAESSDPFESSDDGAEEGGREEAARAEEQAEPEKSIPRDLLTRVLHEFFAKDATRISRDANAAVGKYVDVFVREAIARAAVDKRGGFLEVEDLEKIAPQLLLDL
;
A
#
# COMPACT_ATOMS: atom_id res chain seq x y z
N MET A 1 -0.78 -55.06 -23.89
CA MET A 1 -2.24 -55.11 -24.11
C MET A 1 -2.93 -54.31 -23.01
N PRO A 2 -3.69 -53.25 -23.34
CA PRO A 2 -4.57 -52.54 -22.40
C PRO A 2 -6.05 -52.94 -22.56
N PRO A 3 -6.90 -52.77 -21.54
CA PRO A 3 -8.33 -52.50 -21.71
C PRO A 3 -8.67 -51.11 -21.13
N LYS A 4 -9.17 -50.12 -21.87
CA LYS A 4 -10.46 -49.86 -22.57
C LYS A 4 -11.59 -49.30 -21.66
N GLN A 5 -11.68 -47.96 -21.69
CA GLN A 5 -12.83 -47.00 -21.74
C GLN A 5 -14.14 -47.21 -20.96
N ALA A 6 -14.56 -46.11 -20.30
CA ALA A 6 -15.96 -45.60 -20.20
C ALA A 6 -15.87 -44.08 -19.84
N SER A 7 -16.16 -43.13 -20.74
CA SER A 7 -17.46 -42.56 -21.15
C SER A 7 -18.04 -41.48 -20.21
N GLY A 8 -18.06 -40.24 -20.70
CA GLY A 8 -19.23 -39.34 -20.68
C GLY A 8 -19.54 -38.55 -19.40
N GLY A 9 -19.84 -37.25 -19.57
CA GLY A 9 -20.60 -36.50 -18.57
C GLY A 9 -20.30 -35.00 -18.54
N ALA A 10 -20.91 -34.26 -19.45
CA ALA A 10 -20.92 -32.80 -19.46
C ALA A 10 -21.89 -32.21 -18.41
N GLY A 11 -21.54 -31.03 -17.90
CA GLY A 11 -22.50 -29.94 -17.64
C GLY A 11 -23.13 -29.85 -16.25
N GLY A 12 -23.26 -28.61 -15.74
CA GLY A 12 -24.23 -28.31 -14.69
C GLY A 12 -23.88 -27.13 -13.79
N ARG A 13 -23.92 -25.91 -14.33
CA ARG A 13 -23.89 -24.64 -13.57
C ARG A 13 -25.35 -24.19 -13.41
N PRO A 14 -25.90 -24.03 -12.19
CA PRO A 14 -27.26 -23.50 -12.05
C PRO A 14 -27.26 -21.96 -12.07
N LYS A 15 -28.06 -21.40 -12.99
CA LYS A 15 -28.49 -19.99 -13.03
C LYS A 15 -30.02 -19.97 -13.18
N GLY A 16 -30.70 -19.12 -12.41
CA GLY A 16 -32.14 -18.81 -12.54
C GLY A 16 -32.84 -18.89 -11.18
N SER A 17 -33.79 -18.04 -10.81
CA SER A 17 -34.68 -17.22 -11.63
C SER A 17 -35.28 -16.04 -10.84
N LYS A 18 -35.77 -15.08 -11.62
CA LYS A 18 -36.41 -13.79 -11.33
C LYS A 18 -37.78 -13.93 -10.64
N ASN A 19 -38.17 -12.89 -9.89
CA ASN A 19 -39.45 -12.13 -9.97
C ASN A 19 -39.68 -11.37 -8.65
N LYS A 20 -40.43 -10.26 -8.52
CA LYS A 20 -41.03 -9.23 -9.38
C LYS A 20 -41.74 -8.29 -8.37
N ARG A 21 -41.54 -6.97 -8.45
CA ARG A 21 -42.27 -5.94 -7.65
C ARG A 21 -43.76 -5.88 -8.01
N PRO A 22 -44.62 -5.36 -7.10
CA PRO A 22 -45.26 -4.02 -7.27
C PRO A 22 -45.28 -3.19 -5.95
N SER A 23 -45.05 -1.86 -5.90
CA SER A 23 -45.94 -0.66 -6.06
C SER A 23 -47.19 -0.65 -5.14
N ALA A 24 -47.63 0.40 -4.41
CA ALA A 24 -47.26 1.82 -4.26
C ALA A 24 -48.00 2.47 -3.04
N ALA A 25 -47.53 3.65 -2.62
CA ALA A 25 -48.18 4.86 -2.05
C ALA A 25 -48.96 4.88 -0.71
N ALA A 26 -48.52 5.74 0.23
CA ALA A 26 -49.32 6.74 0.98
C ALA A 26 -48.39 7.71 1.78
N ALA A 27 -48.72 9.01 1.78
CA ALA A 27 -48.01 10.18 2.33
C ALA A 27 -48.27 10.38 3.86
N GLU A 28 -47.64 11.23 4.71
CA GLU A 28 -47.04 12.59 4.74
C GLU A 28 -46.13 12.70 6.03
N PRO A 29 -45.74 13.88 6.57
CA PRO A 29 -44.66 14.80 6.19
C PRO A 29 -43.52 14.86 7.23
N ALA A 30 -42.32 15.29 6.86
CA ALA A 30 -41.32 15.73 7.83
C ALA A 30 -40.50 16.86 7.23
N GLU A 31 -40.68 18.05 7.81
CA GLU A 31 -39.88 19.23 7.57
C GLU A 31 -38.43 18.96 7.95
N SER A 32 -37.51 19.10 7.00
CA SER A 32 -36.13 19.46 7.31
C SER A 32 -35.67 20.47 6.28
N SER A 33 -35.68 21.73 6.70
CA SER A 33 -35.04 22.88 6.06
C SER A 33 -33.61 22.54 5.62
N ASP A 34 -33.33 22.60 4.32
CA ASP A 34 -31.97 22.57 3.77
C ASP A 34 -31.45 24.02 3.65
N PRO A 35 -30.46 24.44 4.46
CA PRO A 35 -30.01 25.83 4.50
C PRO A 35 -28.99 26.19 3.41
N PHE A 36 -28.77 25.34 2.40
CA PHE A 36 -27.75 25.55 1.36
C PHE A 36 -28.27 25.68 -0.07
N GLU A 37 -29.58 25.78 -0.29
CA GLU A 37 -30.12 26.06 -1.62
C GLU A 37 -29.97 27.56 -1.97
N SER A 38 -28.84 27.91 -2.57
CA SER A 38 -28.70 29.13 -3.37
C SER A 38 -28.21 28.73 -4.77
N SER A 39 -29.12 28.84 -5.74
CA SER A 39 -28.89 28.59 -7.17
C SER A 39 -28.14 29.72 -7.86
N ASP A 40 -27.43 29.33 -8.92
CA ASP A 40 -27.09 30.07 -10.16
C ASP A 40 -26.14 31.30 -10.04
N ASP A 41 -25.19 31.59 -10.92
CA ASP A 41 -24.84 31.11 -12.27
C ASP A 41 -23.38 31.55 -12.54
N GLY A 42 -22.66 30.80 -13.38
CA GLY A 42 -21.28 31.14 -13.75
C GLY A 42 -20.55 29.99 -14.43
N ALA A 43 -21.02 29.63 -15.62
CA ALA A 43 -20.23 28.88 -16.60
C ALA A 43 -18.91 29.60 -16.89
N GLU A 44 -17.82 28.86 -17.12
CA GLU A 44 -16.79 29.06 -18.16
C GLU A 44 -15.77 27.89 -18.09
N GLU A 45 -15.63 27.23 -19.24
CA GLU A 45 -14.46 26.51 -19.79
C GLU A 45 -13.84 25.29 -19.08
N GLY A 46 -14.21 24.10 -19.60
CA GLY A 46 -13.34 23.38 -20.53
C GLY A 46 -11.91 23.06 -20.08
N GLY A 47 -11.73 21.88 -19.46
CA GLY A 47 -10.40 21.35 -19.16
C GLY A 47 -10.40 19.84 -18.93
N ARG A 48 -11.09 19.08 -19.77
CA ARG A 48 -10.95 17.61 -19.84
C ARG A 48 -10.11 17.31 -21.06
N GLU A 49 -8.84 16.97 -20.86
CA GLU A 49 -8.09 15.92 -21.59
C GLU A 49 -6.56 16.05 -21.35
N GLU A 50 -6.02 15.00 -20.71
CA GLU A 50 -4.76 14.32 -21.06
C GLU A 50 -3.46 15.15 -21.24
N ALA A 51 -2.71 15.32 -20.15
CA ALA A 51 -1.24 15.16 -20.09
C ALA A 51 -0.83 15.29 -18.60
N ALA A 52 -0.23 14.34 -17.92
CA ALA A 52 0.60 13.24 -18.35
C ALA A 52 0.23 12.01 -17.52
N ARG A 53 -0.27 10.98 -18.19
CA ARG A 53 0.03 9.61 -17.78
C ARG A 53 1.52 9.42 -18.07
N ALA A 54 2.37 10.05 -17.27
CA ALA A 54 3.75 9.61 -17.15
C ALA A 54 3.61 8.16 -16.73
N GLU A 55 4.03 7.27 -17.62
CA GLU A 55 4.31 5.90 -17.24
C GLU A 55 5.26 6.03 -16.05
N GLU A 56 4.70 5.89 -14.85
CA GLU A 56 5.44 5.68 -13.63
C GLU A 56 6.11 4.33 -13.88
N GLN A 57 7.24 4.37 -14.59
CA GLN A 57 8.23 3.34 -14.58
C GLN A 57 8.44 3.11 -13.10
N ALA A 58 7.84 2.05 -12.58
CA ALA A 58 7.92 1.72 -11.17
C ALA A 58 9.40 1.73 -10.85
N GLU A 59 9.85 2.80 -10.18
CA GLU A 59 11.25 2.92 -9.82
C GLU A 59 11.57 1.62 -9.07
N PRO A 60 12.68 0.94 -9.42
CA PRO A 60 13.03 -0.28 -8.73
C PRO A 60 12.98 0.01 -7.23
N GLU A 61 12.22 -0.79 -6.48
CA GLU A 61 12.02 -0.56 -5.05
C GLU A 61 13.39 -0.37 -4.41
N LYS A 62 13.66 0.86 -3.94
CA LYS A 62 14.90 1.22 -3.27
C LYS A 62 14.93 0.43 -1.96
N SER A 63 15.60 -0.72 -1.99
CA SER A 63 15.75 -1.66 -0.88
C SER A 63 17.19 -2.13 -0.80
N ILE A 64 17.62 -2.50 0.41
CA ILE A 64 19.00 -2.88 0.67
C ILE A 64 19.28 -4.26 0.05
N PRO A 65 20.35 -4.40 -0.77
CA PRO A 65 20.71 -5.69 -1.35
C PRO A 65 20.95 -6.76 -0.29
N ARG A 66 20.32 -7.92 -0.46
CA ARG A 66 20.40 -9.04 0.50
C ARG A 66 21.84 -9.52 0.77
N ASP A 67 22.69 -9.52 -0.25
CA ASP A 67 24.09 -9.95 -0.09
C ASP A 67 24.88 -8.96 0.77
N LEU A 68 24.55 -7.67 0.71
CA LEU A 68 25.13 -6.64 1.57
C LEU A 68 24.69 -6.84 3.02
N LEU A 69 23.40 -7.03 3.27
CA LEU A 69 22.88 -7.33 4.62
C LEU A 69 23.55 -8.56 5.22
N THR A 70 23.71 -9.61 4.42
CA THR A 70 24.40 -10.82 4.84
C THR A 70 25.83 -10.52 5.28
N ARG A 71 26.59 -9.78 4.48
CA ARG A 71 27.97 -9.41 4.81
C ARG A 71 28.05 -8.57 6.09
N VAL A 72 27.18 -7.57 6.23
CA VAL A 72 27.12 -6.71 7.43
C VAL A 72 26.85 -7.57 8.67
N LEU A 73 25.84 -8.44 8.64
CA LEU A 73 25.52 -9.30 9.78
C LEU A 73 26.67 -10.23 10.16
N HIS A 74 27.34 -10.82 9.17
CA HIS A 74 28.46 -11.73 9.41
C HIS A 74 29.68 -11.03 10.02
N GLU A 75 29.89 -9.75 9.74
CA GLU A 75 30.95 -8.95 10.37
C GLU A 75 30.76 -8.80 11.89
N PHE A 76 29.51 -8.74 12.35
CA PHE A 76 29.17 -8.53 13.77
C PHE A 76 28.86 -9.83 14.54
N PHE A 77 28.90 -11.00 13.89
CA PHE A 77 28.75 -12.26 14.60
C PHE A 77 30.03 -12.62 15.38
N ALA A 78 29.90 -12.81 16.69
CA ALA A 78 31.02 -13.21 17.55
C ALA A 78 31.62 -14.59 17.22
N LYS A 79 30.92 -15.41 16.42
CA LYS A 79 31.37 -16.75 16.01
C LYS A 79 31.28 -16.89 14.50
N ASP A 80 32.38 -17.28 13.86
CA ASP A 80 32.49 -17.45 12.40
C ASP A 80 31.54 -18.53 11.83
N ALA A 81 31.17 -19.50 12.67
CA ALA A 81 30.24 -20.57 12.31
C ALA A 81 28.77 -20.13 12.31
N THR A 82 28.45 -18.91 12.76
CA THR A 82 27.07 -18.41 12.79
C THR A 82 26.51 -18.32 11.37
N ARG A 83 25.29 -18.79 11.17
CA ARG A 83 24.58 -18.77 9.89
C ARG A 83 23.19 -18.19 10.09
N ILE A 84 22.70 -17.50 9.08
CA ILE A 84 21.34 -16.95 9.05
C ILE A 84 20.51 -17.68 8.00
N SER A 85 19.28 -18.06 8.34
CA SER A 85 18.36 -18.66 7.37
C SER A 85 17.91 -17.63 6.33
N ARG A 86 17.42 -18.10 5.17
CA ARG A 86 16.91 -17.23 4.11
C ARG A 86 15.79 -16.31 4.61
N ASP A 87 14.85 -16.87 5.36
CA ASP A 87 13.68 -16.12 5.83
C ASP A 87 14.04 -15.14 6.93
N ALA A 88 14.98 -15.50 7.83
CA ALA A 88 15.50 -14.56 8.83
C ALA A 88 16.21 -13.39 8.16
N ASN A 89 17.00 -13.64 7.11
CA ASN A 89 17.67 -12.59 6.36
C ASN A 89 16.66 -11.66 5.65
N ALA A 90 15.57 -12.23 5.10
CA ALA A 90 14.48 -11.42 4.54
C ALA A 90 13.76 -10.56 5.61
N ALA A 91 13.57 -11.09 6.82
CA ALA A 91 12.99 -10.34 7.93
C ALA A 91 13.91 -9.19 8.40
N VAL A 92 15.22 -9.45 8.51
CA VAL A 92 16.21 -8.41 8.82
C VAL A 92 16.23 -7.33 7.74
N GLY A 93 16.12 -7.71 6.46
CA GLY A 93 16.02 -6.72 5.37
C GLY A 93 14.83 -5.78 5.55
N LYS A 94 13.65 -6.31 5.87
CA LYS A 94 12.48 -5.48 6.19
C LYS A 94 12.71 -4.60 7.42
N TYR A 95 13.33 -5.15 8.47
CA TYR A 95 13.64 -4.40 9.69
C TYR A 95 14.53 -3.18 9.38
N VAL A 96 15.62 -3.37 8.64
CA VAL A 96 16.53 -2.27 8.29
C VAL A 96 15.87 -1.29 7.32
N ASP A 97 15.07 -1.76 6.36
CA ASP A 97 14.32 -0.88 5.45
C ASP A 97 13.31 0.00 6.22
N VAL A 98 12.60 -0.56 7.21
CA VAL A 98 11.68 0.21 8.08
C VAL A 98 12.45 1.18 8.96
N PHE A 99 13.57 0.77 9.55
CA PHE A 99 14.42 1.63 10.36
C PHE A 99 14.87 2.89 9.61
N VAL A 100 15.37 2.72 8.39
CA VAL A 100 15.84 3.86 7.56
C VAL A 100 14.68 4.77 7.17
N ARG A 101 13.51 4.20 6.81
CA ARG A 101 12.32 4.98 6.46
C ARG A 101 11.79 5.78 7.66
N GLU A 102 11.76 5.18 8.84
CA GLU A 102 11.37 5.87 10.09
C GLU A 102 12.35 7.00 10.44
N ALA A 103 13.66 6.77 10.30
CA ALA A 103 14.66 7.80 10.54
C ALA A 103 14.44 9.03 9.64
N ILE A 104 14.21 8.81 8.34
CA ILE A 104 13.93 9.88 7.37
C ILE A 104 12.60 10.58 7.70
N ALA A 105 11.54 9.80 7.95
CA ALA A 105 10.22 10.36 8.23
C ALA A 105 10.25 11.23 9.49
N ARG A 106 10.84 10.75 10.58
CA ARG A 106 10.93 11.49 11.86
C ARG A 106 11.80 12.74 11.75
N ALA A 107 12.94 12.66 11.06
CA ALA A 107 13.78 13.82 10.81
C ALA A 107 13.07 14.89 9.96
N ALA A 108 12.18 14.47 9.04
CA ALA A 108 11.45 15.38 8.18
C ALA A 108 10.23 16.05 8.85
N VAL A 109 9.66 15.48 9.92
CA VAL A 109 8.42 16.00 10.55
C VAL A 109 8.55 17.44 11.02
N ASP A 110 9.67 17.78 11.65
CA ASP A 110 9.88 19.11 12.24
C ASP A 110 10.44 20.14 11.25
N LYS A 111 10.78 19.71 10.02
CA LYS A 111 11.46 20.56 9.05
C LYS A 111 10.48 21.30 8.15
N ARG A 112 10.57 22.64 8.13
CA ARG A 112 9.75 23.50 7.27
C ARG A 112 10.37 23.70 5.89
N GLY A 113 10.60 22.60 5.19
CA GLY A 113 11.23 22.56 3.87
C GLY A 113 12.76 22.65 3.89
N GLY A 114 13.38 22.38 2.75
CA GLY A 114 14.85 22.27 2.61
C GLY A 114 15.37 20.84 2.73
N PHE A 115 16.69 20.68 2.74
CA PHE A 115 17.37 19.38 2.88
C PHE A 115 17.43 18.96 4.35
N LEU A 116 17.36 17.65 4.65
CA LEU A 116 17.63 17.16 5.99
C LEU A 116 19.10 17.39 6.36
N GLU A 117 19.32 17.93 7.55
CA GLU A 117 20.64 18.20 8.12
C GLU A 117 20.93 17.19 9.24
N VAL A 118 22.18 17.19 9.72
CA VAL A 118 22.63 16.21 10.73
C VAL A 118 21.89 16.45 12.05
N GLU A 119 21.66 17.72 12.38
CA GLU A 119 20.96 18.16 13.59
C GLU A 119 19.53 17.62 13.67
N ASP A 120 18.85 17.47 12.53
CA ASP A 120 17.49 16.91 12.47
C ASP A 120 17.49 15.43 12.88
N LEU A 121 18.51 14.68 12.44
CA LEU A 121 18.68 13.27 12.77
C LEU A 121 19.11 13.09 14.23
N GLU A 122 20.05 13.91 14.71
CA GLU A 122 20.53 13.86 16.10
C GLU A 122 19.41 14.13 17.11
N LYS A 123 18.50 15.05 16.78
CA LYS A 123 17.34 15.36 17.63
C LYS A 123 16.43 14.14 17.83
N ILE A 124 16.22 13.32 16.79
CA ILE A 124 15.32 12.17 16.85
C ILE A 124 16.03 10.86 17.22
N ALA A 125 17.37 10.81 17.16
CA ALA A 125 18.17 9.61 17.38
C ALA A 125 17.88 8.90 18.73
N PRO A 126 17.72 9.60 19.88
CA PRO A 126 17.46 8.93 21.15
C PRO A 126 16.17 8.10 21.12
N GLN A 127 15.07 8.67 20.62
CA GLN A 127 13.80 7.95 20.55
C GLN A 127 13.80 6.91 19.43
N LEU A 128 14.42 7.22 18.30
CA LEU A 128 14.56 6.27 17.19
C LEU A 128 15.23 4.98 17.66
N LEU A 129 16.31 5.06 18.44
CA LEU A 129 17.03 3.89 18.96
C LEU A 129 16.24 3.09 20.01
N LEU A 130 15.26 3.70 20.68
CA LEU A 130 14.45 3.05 21.72
C LEU A 130 13.19 2.35 21.18
N ASP A 131 12.73 2.73 20.00
CA ASP A 131 11.51 2.18 19.38
C ASP A 131 11.76 0.87 18.60
N LEU A 132 13.03 0.43 18.51
CA LEU A 132 13.48 -0.63 17.60
C LEU A 132 13.94 -1.91 18.30
#